data_AF-A0A7W1HD05-F1
#
_entry.id   AF-A0A7W1HD05-F1
#
_cell.length_a   1.000
_cell.length_b   1.000
_cell.length_c   1.000
_cell.angle_alpha   90.00
_cell.angle_beta   90.00
_cell.angle_gamma   90.00
#
_symmetry.space_group_name_H-M   'P 1'
#
loop_
_entity.id
_entity.type
_entity.pdbx_description
1 polymer ?
#
loop_
_entity_poly.entity_id
_entity_poly.type
_entity_poly.pdbx_seq_one_letter_code
_entity_poly.pdbx_strand_id
1 'polypeptide(L)'
;MQGVFAVHHLGLVAGVVALALSGAVGRGGVGRSGAWLLVAGTVMLTASELLAMRYVGWTNEAANAGLMGAAYGISCTLMGVGAILAGIGVRRAKVWSGWRAWTPMVIGVAQFVMLTPGMFGGFVVARLVIGAWMLMFAALGWSLYAESKDPAERLFPAFSQTGRGPGAKPTYAAFETDQVSLDGGAR
;
A
#
# COMPACT_ATOMS: atom_id res chain seq x y z
N MET A 1 12.14 -22.34 -1.99
CA MET A 1 10.89 -21.62 -1.62
C MET A 1 11.09 -20.42 -0.69
N GLN A 2 12.21 -20.31 0.05
CA GLN A 2 12.47 -19.22 1.01
C GLN A 2 12.55 -17.81 0.37
N GLY A 3 13.08 -17.69 -0.86
CA GLY A 3 13.17 -16.40 -1.55
C GLY A 3 11.80 -15.74 -1.84
N VAL A 4 10.77 -16.53 -2.14
CA VAL A 4 9.41 -16.00 -2.38
C VAL A 4 8.82 -15.40 -1.10
N PHE A 5 9.10 -16.00 0.05
CA PHE A 5 8.69 -15.48 1.36
C PHE A 5 9.34 -14.13 1.69
N ALA A 6 10.63 -13.99 1.39
CA ALA A 6 11.35 -12.72 1.61
C ALA A 6 10.80 -11.61 0.71
N VAL A 7 10.63 -11.88 -0.59
CA VAL A 7 10.05 -10.92 -1.55
C VAL A 7 8.66 -10.49 -1.11
N HIS A 8 7.85 -11.43 -0.63
CA HIS A 8 6.51 -11.15 -0.14
C HIS A 8 6.50 -10.20 1.07
N HIS A 9 7.37 -10.42 2.06
CA HIS A 9 7.49 -9.53 3.22
C HIS A 9 7.99 -8.13 2.82
N LEU A 10 8.96 -8.06 1.90
CA LEU A 10 9.44 -6.78 1.38
C LEU A 10 8.32 -6.02 0.64
N GLY A 11 7.47 -6.72 -0.11
CA GLY A 11 6.29 -6.13 -0.74
C GLY A 11 5.29 -5.56 0.26
N LEU A 12 5.03 -6.28 1.36
CA LEU A 12 4.18 -5.79 2.46
C LEU A 12 4.76 -4.52 3.10
N VAL A 13 6.06 -4.55 3.45
CA VAL A 13 6.78 -3.39 4.01
C VAL A 13 6.67 -2.20 3.05
N ALA A 14 6.94 -2.40 1.77
CA ALA A 14 6.84 -1.34 0.76
C ALA A 14 5.42 -0.76 0.68
N GLY A 15 4.38 -1.61 0.71
CA GLY A 15 2.99 -1.17 0.68
C GLY A 15 2.60 -0.32 1.89
N VAL A 16 2.99 -0.74 3.11
CA VAL A 16 2.67 0.04 4.33
C VAL A 16 3.49 1.32 4.44
N VAL A 17 4.75 1.31 3.98
CA VAL A 17 5.57 2.52 3.88
C VAL A 17 4.97 3.48 2.86
N ALA A 18 4.54 2.98 1.70
CA ALA A 18 3.85 3.79 0.70
C ALA A 18 2.56 4.42 1.27
N LEU A 19 1.78 3.68 2.06
CA LEU A 19 0.63 4.25 2.77
C LEU A 19 1.05 5.39 3.71
N ALA A 20 2.08 5.18 4.53
CA ALA A 20 2.57 6.19 5.48
C ALA A 20 3.09 7.47 4.78
N LEU A 21 3.64 7.32 3.58
CA LEU A 21 4.21 8.42 2.79
C LEU A 21 3.20 9.09 1.83
N SER A 22 2.14 8.39 1.41
CA SER A 22 1.18 8.84 0.39
C SER A 22 0.36 10.09 0.74
N GLY A 23 0.36 10.52 2.01
CA GLY A 23 -0.53 11.57 2.50
C GLY A 23 -1.99 11.14 2.65
N ALA A 24 -2.35 9.90 2.28
CA ALA A 24 -3.71 9.36 2.41
C ALA A 24 -4.28 9.46 3.83
N VAL A 25 -3.40 9.30 4.81
CA VAL A 25 -3.74 9.29 6.25
C VAL A 25 -3.93 10.72 6.81
N GLY A 26 -3.66 11.75 5.99
CA GLY A 26 -3.74 13.16 6.36
C GLY A 26 -2.59 13.63 7.26
N ARG A 27 -2.71 14.87 7.77
CA ARG A 27 -1.72 15.52 8.66
C ARG A 27 -1.99 15.30 10.15
N GLY A 28 -3.07 14.60 10.50
CA GLY A 28 -3.47 14.37 11.89
C GLY A 28 -2.53 13.40 12.61
N GLY A 29 -2.15 13.73 13.85
CA GLY A 29 -1.19 12.95 14.64
C GLY A 29 -1.57 11.47 14.80
N VAL A 30 -2.83 11.18 15.15
CA VAL A 30 -3.30 9.80 15.39
C VAL A 30 -3.14 8.90 14.17
N GLY A 31 -3.54 9.38 12.99
CA GLY A 31 -3.42 8.60 11.76
C GLY A 31 -1.96 8.39 11.37
N ARG A 32 -1.14 9.45 11.44
CA ARG A 32 0.30 9.40 11.13
C ARG A 32 1.04 8.42 12.05
N SER A 33 0.78 8.51 13.36
CA SER A 33 1.34 7.57 14.34
C SER A 33 0.89 6.14 14.07
N GLY A 34 -0.39 5.94 13.72
CA GLY A 34 -0.92 4.63 13.33
C GLY A 34 -0.20 4.03 12.12
N ALA A 35 0.03 4.83 11.08
CA ALA A 35 0.73 4.39 9.88
C ALA A 35 2.18 3.97 10.16
N TRP A 36 2.90 4.73 10.99
CA TRP A 36 4.26 4.36 11.40
C TRP A 36 4.28 3.17 12.36
N LEU A 37 3.28 3.01 13.22
CA LEU A 37 3.13 1.83 14.06
C LEU A 37 2.93 0.56 13.22
N LEU A 38 2.12 0.66 12.16
CA LEU A 38 1.94 -0.41 11.18
C LEU A 38 3.25 -0.75 10.48
N VAL A 39 4.01 0.25 10.02
CA VAL A 39 5.35 0.05 9.42
C VAL A 39 6.27 -0.68 10.41
N ALA A 40 6.37 -0.19 11.64
CA ALA A 40 7.22 -0.79 12.67
C ALA A 40 6.85 -2.25 12.95
N GLY A 41 5.56 -2.53 13.13
CA GLY A 41 5.05 -3.90 13.32
C GLY A 41 5.38 -4.81 12.12
N THR A 42 5.24 -4.31 10.89
CA THR A 42 5.52 -5.09 9.68
C THR A 42 7.00 -5.41 9.52
N VAL A 43 7.88 -4.45 9.83
CA VAL A 43 9.33 -4.65 9.84
C VAL A 43 9.73 -5.66 10.91
N MET A 44 9.18 -5.52 12.13
CA MET A 44 9.45 -6.44 13.23
C MET A 44 8.97 -7.87 12.93
N LEU A 45 7.80 -8.02 12.29
CA LEU A 45 7.28 -9.31 11.82
C LEU A 45 8.22 -9.93 10.79
N THR A 46 8.65 -9.13 9.80
CA THR A 46 9.60 -9.57 8.76
C THR A 46 10.92 -10.04 9.36
N ALA A 47 11.46 -9.30 10.33
CA ALA A 47 12.67 -9.69 11.04
C ALA A 47 12.50 -11.00 11.82
N SER A 48 11.34 -11.18 12.47
CA SER A 48 11.00 -12.40 13.22
C SER A 48 10.93 -13.62 12.30
N GLU A 49 10.35 -13.48 11.12
CA GLU A 49 10.30 -14.52 10.08
C GLU A 49 11.69 -14.87 9.52
N LEU A 50 12.51 -13.87 9.21
CA LEU A 50 13.89 -14.09 8.74
C LEU A 50 14.74 -14.79 9.80
N LEU A 51 14.50 -14.48 11.07
CA LEU A 51 15.14 -15.16 12.19
C LEU A 51 14.62 -16.60 12.32
N ALA A 52 13.32 -16.83 12.14
CA ALA A 52 12.71 -18.16 12.22
C ALA A 52 13.28 -19.11 11.15
N MET A 53 13.56 -18.60 9.95
CA MET A 53 14.21 -19.37 8.89
C MET A 53 15.59 -19.91 9.29
N ARG A 54 16.34 -19.21 10.16
CA ARG A 54 17.64 -19.69 10.66
C ARG A 54 17.51 -20.89 11.59
N TYR A 55 16.35 -21.07 12.22
CA TYR A 55 16.09 -22.11 13.20
C TYR A 55 15.29 -23.29 12.65
N VAL A 56 15.15 -23.42 11.33
CA VAL A 56 14.33 -24.45 10.66
C VAL A 56 14.66 -25.90 11.07
N GLY A 57 15.89 -26.16 11.54
CA GLY A 57 16.32 -27.49 11.98
C GLY A 57 16.42 -27.67 13.50
N TRP A 58 16.02 -26.68 14.29
CA TRP A 58 16.19 -26.69 15.74
C TRP A 58 14.90 -27.15 16.43
N THR A 59 15.05 -27.80 17.60
CA THR A 59 13.89 -28.11 18.45
C THR A 59 13.33 -26.82 19.06
N ASN A 60 12.03 -26.79 19.39
CA ASN A 60 11.39 -25.61 19.97
C ASN A 60 12.07 -25.12 21.27
N GLU A 61 12.65 -26.04 22.04
CA GLU A 61 13.40 -25.72 23.27
C GLU A 61 14.73 -25.01 22.96
N ALA A 62 15.42 -25.40 21.88
CA ALA A 62 16.67 -24.78 21.45
C ALA A 62 16.48 -23.44 20.73
N ALA A 63 15.34 -23.23 20.08
CA ALA A 63 15.06 -22.05 19.25
C ALA A 63 14.60 -20.80 20.03
N ASN A 64 14.67 -20.81 21.36
CA ASN A 64 14.15 -19.73 22.23
C ASN A 64 12.70 -19.36 21.86
N ALA A 65 11.86 -20.39 21.70
CA ALA A 65 10.51 -20.26 21.14
C ALA A 65 9.61 -19.26 21.88
N GLY A 66 9.84 -19.04 23.18
CA GLY A 66 9.13 -18.03 23.97
C GLY A 66 9.41 -16.60 23.50
N LEU A 67 10.68 -16.26 23.24
CA LEU A 67 11.06 -14.94 22.74
C LEU A 67 10.54 -14.73 21.32
N MET A 68 10.63 -15.75 20.46
CA MET A 68 10.07 -15.67 19.10
C MET A 68 8.55 -15.47 19.13
N GLY A 69 7.84 -16.25 19.94
CA GLY A 69 6.40 -16.12 20.12
C GLY A 69 5.99 -14.72 20.61
N ALA A 70 6.72 -14.17 21.58
CA ALA A 70 6.49 -12.81 22.06
C ALA A 70 6.75 -11.76 20.98
N ALA A 71 7.84 -11.88 20.22
CA ALA A 71 8.17 -10.97 19.13
C ALA A 71 7.10 -10.98 18.03
N TYR A 72 6.59 -12.16 17.65
CA TYR A 72 5.46 -12.29 16.72
C TYR A 72 4.19 -11.65 17.27
N GLY A 73 3.82 -11.95 18.52
CA GLY A 73 2.63 -11.41 19.15
C GLY A 73 2.63 -9.87 19.22
N ILE A 74 3.78 -9.30 19.62
CA ILE A 74 3.97 -7.84 19.65
C ILE A 74 3.87 -7.27 18.23
N SER A 75 4.58 -7.86 17.26
CA SER A 75 4.57 -7.39 15.87
C SER A 75 3.16 -7.37 15.28
N CYS A 76 2.42 -8.47 15.42
CA CYS A 76 1.04 -8.61 14.97
C CYS A 76 0.11 -7.60 15.65
N THR A 77 0.30 -7.34 16.94
CA THR A 77 -0.50 -6.36 17.69
C THR A 77 -0.23 -4.94 17.19
N LEU A 78 1.04 -4.57 17.02
CA LEU A 78 1.44 -3.28 16.46
C LEU A 78 0.88 -3.07 15.05
N MET A 79 0.93 -4.11 14.21
CA MET A 79 0.34 -4.07 12.87
C MET A 79 -1.17 -3.87 12.92
N GLY A 80 -1.90 -4.66 13.71
CA GLY A 80 -3.36 -4.57 13.81
C GLY A 80 -3.81 -3.20 14.31
N VAL A 81 -3.25 -2.74 15.43
CA VAL A 81 -3.57 -1.43 16.01
C VAL A 81 -3.17 -0.30 15.06
N GLY A 82 -1.96 -0.37 14.49
CA GLY A 82 -1.46 0.61 13.55
C GLY A 82 -2.35 0.75 12.31
N ALA A 83 -2.80 -0.37 11.75
CA ALA A 83 -3.70 -0.40 10.60
C ALA A 83 -5.09 0.19 10.91
N ILE A 84 -5.65 -0.09 12.10
CA ILE A 84 -6.91 0.52 12.55
C ILE A 84 -6.75 2.04 12.66
N LEU A 85 -5.71 2.52 13.36
CA LEU A 85 -5.46 3.95 13.55
C LEU A 85 -5.17 4.67 12.22
N ALA A 86 -4.39 4.05 11.34
CA ALA A 86 -4.15 4.55 9.99
C ALA A 86 -5.46 4.62 9.19
N GLY A 87 -6.30 3.59 9.26
CA GLY A 87 -7.62 3.56 8.62
C GLY A 87 -8.55 4.68 9.11
N ILE A 88 -8.60 4.91 10.42
CA ILE A 88 -9.32 6.05 11.01
C ILE A 88 -8.77 7.37 10.45
N GLY A 89 -7.44 7.50 10.34
CA GLY A 89 -6.78 8.64 9.73
C GLY A 89 -7.20 8.87 8.28
N VAL A 90 -7.16 7.83 7.45
CA VAL A 90 -7.60 7.88 6.03
C VAL A 90 -9.07 8.31 5.92
N ARG A 91 -9.94 7.75 6.75
CA ARG A 91 -11.38 8.12 6.78
C ARG A 91 -11.60 9.57 7.19
N ARG A 92 -10.84 10.06 8.17
CA ARG A 92 -10.94 11.45 8.64
C ARG A 92 -10.35 12.45 7.64
N ALA A 93 -9.28 12.07 6.95
CA ALA A 93 -8.61 12.92 5.97
C ALA A 93 -9.46 13.11 4.69
N LYS A 94 -10.35 12.16 4.38
CA LYS A 94 -11.23 12.18 3.20
C LYS A 94 -10.48 12.33 1.87
N VAL A 95 -9.19 12.00 1.85
CA VAL A 95 -8.35 12.01 0.65
C VAL A 95 -8.75 10.85 -0.27
N TRP A 96 -8.94 9.66 0.32
CA TRP A 96 -9.45 8.49 -0.38
C TRP A 96 -10.97 8.43 -0.32
N SER A 97 -11.58 7.95 -1.40
CA SER A 97 -13.03 7.81 -1.52
C SER A 97 -13.46 6.34 -1.65
N GLY A 98 -14.75 6.09 -1.41
CA GLY A 98 -15.36 4.76 -1.57
C GLY A 98 -14.79 3.68 -0.65
N TRP A 99 -14.67 2.47 -1.19
CA TRP A 99 -14.20 1.28 -0.46
C TRP A 99 -12.71 1.34 -0.08
N ARG A 100 -11.90 2.07 -0.86
CA ARG A 100 -10.44 2.20 -0.66
C ARG A 100 -10.10 2.76 0.72
N ALA A 101 -10.89 3.74 1.18
CA ALA A 101 -10.71 4.38 2.48
C ALA A 101 -10.93 3.42 3.67
N TRP A 102 -11.59 2.29 3.47
CA TRP A 102 -11.82 1.27 4.49
C TRP A 102 -10.72 0.21 4.53
N THR A 103 -9.88 0.11 3.48
CA THR A 103 -8.91 -0.98 3.36
C THR A 103 -7.94 -1.09 4.54
N PRO A 104 -7.29 -0.03 5.06
CA PRO A 104 -6.36 -0.20 6.18
C PRO A 104 -7.10 -0.60 7.46
N MET A 105 -8.32 -0.08 7.65
CA MET A 105 -9.12 -0.39 8.83
C MET A 105 -9.59 -1.84 8.84
N VAL A 106 -10.08 -2.35 7.69
CA VAL A 106 -10.51 -3.74 7.54
C VAL A 106 -9.35 -4.70 7.76
N ILE A 107 -8.15 -4.39 7.24
CA ILE A 107 -6.94 -5.18 7.49
C ILE A 107 -6.66 -5.29 8.99
N GLY A 108 -6.69 -4.17 9.70
CA GLY A 108 -6.43 -4.15 11.14
C GLY A 108 -7.50 -4.86 11.97
N VAL A 109 -8.79 -4.76 11.59
CA VAL A 109 -9.87 -5.51 12.25
C VAL A 109 -9.76 -7.01 11.96
N ALA A 110 -9.49 -7.38 10.71
CA ALA A 110 -9.34 -8.77 10.29
C ALA A 110 -8.15 -9.44 10.99
N GLN A 111 -7.08 -8.71 11.30
CA GLN A 111 -5.97 -9.21 12.12
C GLN A 111 -6.48 -9.83 13.44
N PHE A 112 -7.33 -9.11 14.18
CA PHE A 112 -7.79 -9.56 15.50
C PHE A 112 -8.98 -10.52 15.43
N VAL A 113 -9.92 -10.27 14.52
CA VAL A 113 -11.18 -11.03 14.45
C VAL A 113 -11.05 -12.31 13.64
N MET A 114 -10.15 -12.33 12.65
CA MET A 114 -10.02 -13.44 11.71
C MET A 114 -8.67 -14.14 11.89
N LEU A 115 -7.56 -13.40 11.78
CA LEU A 115 -6.22 -14.01 11.78
C LEU A 115 -5.86 -14.62 13.13
N THR A 116 -5.99 -13.86 14.23
CA THR A 116 -5.69 -14.34 15.59
C THR A 116 -6.44 -15.64 15.95
N PRO A 117 -7.78 -15.72 15.85
CA PRO A 117 -8.49 -16.98 16.14
C PRO A 117 -8.15 -18.08 15.11
N GLY A 118 -7.94 -17.72 13.84
CA GLY A 118 -7.56 -18.66 12.78
C GLY A 118 -6.25 -19.40 13.05
N MET A 119 -5.30 -18.78 13.75
CA MET A 119 -4.05 -19.41 14.15
C MET A 119 -4.23 -20.58 15.12
N PHE A 120 -5.36 -20.66 15.82
CA PHE A 120 -5.69 -21.80 16.69
C PHE A 120 -6.38 -22.95 15.94
N GLY A 121 -6.78 -22.76 14.69
CA GLY A 121 -7.55 -23.74 13.89
C GLY A 121 -6.73 -24.87 13.25
N GLY A 122 -5.44 -24.99 13.57
CA GLY A 122 -4.52 -25.96 12.96
C GLY A 122 -3.91 -25.48 11.64
N PHE A 123 -3.03 -26.30 11.07
CA PHE A 123 -2.13 -25.88 9.97
C PHE A 123 -2.85 -25.41 8.69
N VAL A 124 -3.88 -26.15 8.25
CA VAL A 124 -4.61 -25.83 7.02
C VAL A 124 -5.41 -24.54 7.20
N VAL A 125 -6.14 -24.42 8.32
CA VAL A 125 -6.93 -23.22 8.63
C VAL A 125 -6.01 -22.01 8.71
N ALA A 126 -4.92 -22.07 9.50
CA ALA A 126 -3.97 -20.97 9.62
C ALA A 126 -3.46 -20.47 8.26
N ARG A 127 -3.13 -21.38 7.32
CA ARG A 127 -2.69 -21.00 5.98
C ARG A 127 -3.77 -20.32 5.16
N LEU A 128 -5.01 -20.81 5.21
CA LEU A 128 -6.14 -20.18 4.52
C LEU A 128 -6.39 -18.78 5.06
N VAL A 129 -6.33 -18.60 6.39
CA VAL A 129 -6.58 -17.32 7.03
C VAL A 129 -5.47 -16.31 6.72
N ILE A 130 -4.21 -16.74 6.75
CA ILE A 130 -3.07 -15.93 6.32
C ILE A 130 -3.25 -15.56 4.84
N GLY A 131 -3.58 -16.50 3.97
CA GLY A 131 -3.81 -16.23 2.55
C GLY A 131 -4.89 -15.18 2.31
N ALA A 132 -6.03 -15.29 2.99
CA ALA A 132 -7.11 -14.31 2.94
C ALA A 132 -6.64 -12.92 3.43
N TRP A 133 -5.86 -12.87 4.51
CA TRP A 133 -5.30 -11.63 5.02
C TRP A 133 -4.31 -10.98 4.05
N MET A 134 -3.49 -11.77 3.34
CA MET A 134 -2.60 -11.27 2.29
C MET A 134 -3.34 -10.67 1.10
N LEU A 135 -4.50 -11.22 0.73
CA LEU A 135 -5.35 -10.63 -0.30
C LEU A 135 -5.85 -9.23 0.12
N MET A 136 -6.07 -8.99 1.41
CA MET A 136 -6.44 -7.66 1.89
C MET A 136 -5.28 -6.66 1.73
N PHE A 137 -4.04 -7.07 1.98
CA PHE A 137 -2.86 -6.25 1.68
C PHE A 137 -2.67 -6.00 0.18
N ALA A 138 -2.97 -6.98 -0.66
CA ALA A 138 -3.00 -6.76 -2.11
C ALA A 138 -4.05 -5.71 -2.49
N ALA A 139 -5.23 -5.73 -1.86
CA ALA A 139 -6.26 -4.70 -2.04
C ALA A 139 -5.82 -3.31 -1.54
N LEU A 140 -5.01 -3.23 -0.48
CA LEU A 140 -4.38 -1.98 -0.04
C LEU A 140 -3.37 -1.47 -1.07
N GLY A 141 -2.50 -2.34 -1.59
CA GLY A 141 -1.57 -2.00 -2.67
C GLY A 141 -2.30 -1.52 -3.91
N TRP A 142 -3.41 -2.16 -4.27
CA TRP A 142 -4.28 -1.72 -5.36
C TRP A 142 -4.91 -0.36 -5.08
N SER A 143 -5.34 -0.09 -3.84
CA SER A 143 -5.89 1.21 -3.46
C SER A 143 -4.85 2.32 -3.61
N LEU A 144 -3.60 2.07 -3.20
CA LEU A 144 -2.49 3.00 -3.40
C LEU A 144 -2.23 3.26 -4.88
N TYR A 145 -2.20 2.21 -5.70
CA TYR A 145 -1.99 2.31 -7.14
C TYR A 145 -3.11 3.06 -7.88
N ALA A 146 -4.37 2.79 -7.50
CA ALA A 146 -5.51 3.46 -8.11
C ALA A 146 -5.53 4.96 -7.78
N GLU A 147 -5.25 5.31 -6.52
CA GLU A 147 -5.20 6.71 -6.08
C GLU A 147 -3.94 7.44 -6.55
N SER A 148 -2.89 6.74 -6.99
CA SER A 148 -1.71 7.38 -7.62
C SER A 148 -1.92 7.74 -9.08
N LYS A 149 -2.91 7.15 -9.76
CA LYS A 149 -3.22 7.43 -11.18
C LYS A 149 -4.19 8.60 -11.36
N ASP A 150 -5.12 8.76 -10.43
CA ASP A 150 -6.14 9.81 -10.40
C ASP A 150 -5.58 11.27 -10.42
N PRO A 151 -4.42 11.60 -9.79
CA PRO A 151 -3.87 12.96 -9.78
C PRO A 151 -3.48 13.48 -11.18
N ALA A 152 -2.96 12.62 -12.06
CA ALA A 152 -2.56 13.01 -13.41
C ALA A 152 -3.77 13.29 -14.31
N GLU A 153 -4.85 12.52 -14.15
CA GLU A 153 -6.12 12.77 -14.85
C GLU A 153 -6.83 14.04 -14.34
N ARG A 154 -6.72 14.35 -13.03
CA ARG A 154 -7.29 15.59 -12.45
C ARG A 154 -6.53 16.85 -12.84
N LEU A 155 -5.21 16.78 -13.02
CA LEU A 155 -4.37 17.94 -13.40
C LEU A 155 -4.40 18.22 -14.91
N PHE A 156 -4.65 17.19 -15.73
CA PHE A 156 -4.65 17.32 -17.19
C PHE A 156 -5.92 16.73 -17.86
N PRO A 157 -7.13 17.11 -17.43
CA PRO A 157 -8.37 16.55 -17.99
C PRO A 157 -8.50 16.81 -19.51
N ALA A 158 -7.94 17.93 -19.99
CA ALA A 158 -7.98 18.37 -21.39
C ALA A 158 -7.26 17.41 -22.37
N PHE A 159 -6.27 16.64 -21.92
CA PHE A 159 -5.56 15.67 -22.78
C PHE A 159 -6.21 14.28 -22.79
N SER A 160 -7.12 14.00 -21.84
CA SER A 160 -7.82 12.71 -21.76
C SER A 160 -9.04 12.63 -22.69
N GLN A 161 -9.58 13.77 -23.13
CA GLN A 161 -10.76 13.84 -24.00
C GLN A 161 -10.45 13.90 -25.49
N THR A 162 -9.24 14.25 -25.89
CA THR A 162 -8.86 14.44 -27.30
C THR A 162 -8.66 13.15 -28.11
N GLY A 163 -8.78 11.96 -27.49
CA GLY A 163 -8.52 10.67 -28.17
C GLY A 163 -9.69 9.69 -28.27
N ARG A 164 -10.88 9.99 -27.74
CA ARG A 164 -12.01 9.03 -27.65
C ARG A 164 -13.26 9.40 -28.45
N GLY A 165 -13.14 10.26 -29.46
CA GLY A 165 -14.17 10.42 -30.48
C GLY A 165 -13.84 9.57 -31.70
N PRO A 166 -14.70 8.64 -32.16
CA PRO A 166 -14.55 8.03 -33.47
C PRO A 166 -14.79 9.11 -34.53
N GLY A 167 -13.73 9.81 -34.95
CA GLY A 167 -13.77 10.80 -36.03
C GLY A 167 -13.03 12.12 -35.80
N ALA A 168 -12.34 12.32 -34.67
CA ALA A 168 -11.59 13.56 -34.46
C ALA A 168 -10.31 13.58 -35.31
N LYS A 169 -10.33 14.31 -36.43
CA LYS A 169 -9.11 14.60 -37.20
C LYS A 169 -8.21 15.52 -36.38
N PRO A 170 -6.90 15.24 -36.27
CA PRO A 170 -5.98 16.13 -35.59
C PRO A 170 -5.87 17.43 -36.40
N THR A 171 -6.44 18.50 -35.88
CA THR A 171 -6.20 19.85 -36.40
C THR A 171 -4.79 20.26 -35.98
N TYR A 172 -3.80 19.85 -36.76
CA TYR A 172 -2.49 20.50 -36.74
C TYR A 172 -2.70 21.91 -37.29
N ALA A 173 -2.93 22.87 -36.38
CA ALA A 173 -2.89 24.27 -36.73
C ALA A 173 -1.49 24.57 -37.29
N ALA A 174 -1.48 25.01 -38.54
CA ALA A 174 -0.31 25.43 -39.26
C ALA A 174 0.44 26.50 -38.44
N PHE A 175 1.69 26.21 -38.11
CA PHE A 175 2.69 27.26 -37.95
C PHE A 175 2.94 27.82 -39.34
N GLU A 176 2.02 28.69 -39.78
CA GLU A 176 2.15 29.45 -41.00
C GLU A 176 3.26 30.47 -40.77
N THR A 177 4.30 30.28 -41.55
CA THR A 177 5.50 31.08 -41.65
C THR A 177 5.15 32.50 -42.05
N ASP A 178 5.15 33.44 -41.09
CA ASP A 178 5.28 34.85 -41.41
C ASP A 178 6.72 35.12 -41.86
N GLN A 179 6.88 34.98 -43.18
CA GLN A 179 7.98 35.54 -43.95
C GLN A 179 8.03 37.05 -43.70
N VAL A 180 9.05 37.48 -42.96
CA VAL A 180 9.50 38.87 -42.89
C VAL A 180 9.95 39.28 -44.29
N SER A 181 9.04 39.91 -45.02
CA SER A 181 9.27 40.61 -46.28
C SER A 181 10.13 41.84 -46.02
N LEU A 182 11.45 41.71 -46.17
CA LEU A 182 12.37 42.84 -46.31
C LEU A 182 12.43 43.22 -47.79
N ASP A 183 11.49 44.04 -48.26
CA ASP A 183 11.72 44.79 -49.50
C ASP A 183 10.96 46.12 -49.52
N GLY A 184 11.66 47.17 -49.95
CA GLY A 184 11.19 48.54 -50.14
C GLY A 184 11.60 49.50 -49.00
N GLY A 185 12.39 50.56 -49.19
CA GLY A 185 12.92 51.18 -50.38
C GLY A 185 13.02 52.70 -50.18
N ALA A 186 14.14 53.28 -50.63
CA ALA A 186 14.37 54.69 -50.99
C ALA A 186 14.30 55.79 -49.91
N ARG A 187 15.45 56.39 -49.58
CA ARG A 187 15.92 57.66 -50.17
C ARG A 187 17.37 57.96 -49.77
#